data_AF-A0A7C9PM16-F1
#
_entry.id   AF-A0A7C9PM16-F1
#
_cell.length_a   1.000
_cell.length_b   1.000
_cell.length_c   1.000
_cell.angle_alpha   90.00
_cell.angle_beta   90.00
_cell.angle_gamma   90.00
#
_symmetry.space_group_name_H-M   'P 1'
#
loop_
_entity.id
_entity.type
_entity.pdbx_description
1 polymer ?
#
loop_
_entity_poly.entity_id
_entity_poly.type
_entity_poly.pdbx_seq_one_letter_code
_entity_poly.pdbx_strand_id
1 'polypeptide(L)'
;MTTSDPSDRARRVNAGRDALAEIRAAEAARMLGLLVSSELPARAGEWLAAGVDTPNVRALAGASAEVTAGVRAALLAEIAGDTHQAPATLAEARAIHAETVIARMTAHPGAGIMEFSNSVTDDLSRRLRTLAARVFRR
;
A
#
# COMPACT_ATOMS: atom_id res chain seq x y z
N MET A 1 25.19 -25.36 13.44
CA MET A 1 24.25 -25.73 12.36
C MET A 1 22.84 -25.47 12.85
N THR A 2 22.29 -24.30 12.56
CA THR A 2 20.89 -23.97 12.88
C THR A 2 20.00 -24.58 11.81
N THR A 3 19.40 -25.72 12.13
CA THR A 3 18.32 -26.31 11.34
C THR A 3 17.16 -25.33 11.38
N SER A 4 16.96 -24.54 10.32
CA SER A 4 15.81 -23.64 10.23
C SER A 4 14.52 -24.47 10.39
N ASP A 5 13.74 -24.15 11.41
CA ASP A 5 12.44 -24.78 11.67
C ASP A 5 11.58 -24.66 10.38
N PRO A 6 11.03 -25.78 9.85
CA PRO A 6 10.13 -25.73 8.70
C PRO A 6 8.96 -24.77 8.88
N SER A 7 8.52 -24.52 10.11
CA SER A 7 7.48 -23.56 10.46
C SER A 7 7.91 -22.11 10.18
N ASP A 8 9.17 -21.76 10.47
CA ASP A 8 9.70 -20.42 10.22
C ASP A 8 9.88 -20.15 8.73
N ARG A 9 10.26 -21.17 7.96
CA ARG A 9 10.30 -21.06 6.50
C ARG A 9 8.93 -20.76 5.93
N ALA A 10 7.89 -21.49 6.37
CA ALA A 10 6.53 -21.28 5.88
C ALA A 10 6.00 -19.87 6.21
N ARG A 11 6.27 -19.36 7.43
CA ARG A 11 5.90 -17.99 7.82
C ARG A 11 6.53 -16.93 6.92
N ARG A 12 7.82 -17.07 6.60
CA ARG A 12 8.53 -16.13 5.71
C ARG A 12 7.98 -16.15 4.29
N VAL A 13 7.69 -17.33 3.75
CA VAL A 13 7.09 -17.46 2.41
C VAL A 13 5.72 -16.79 2.37
N ASN A 14 4.90 -16.98 3.40
CA ASN A 14 3.59 -16.33 3.48
C ASN A 14 3.74 -14.81 3.61
N ALA A 15 4.62 -14.32 4.49
CA ALA A 15 4.88 -12.88 4.63
C ALA A 15 5.34 -12.24 3.29
N GLY A 16 6.23 -12.90 2.56
CA GLY A 16 6.66 -12.43 1.25
C GLY A 16 5.52 -12.40 0.22
N ARG A 17 4.63 -13.41 0.23
CA ARG A 17 3.44 -13.42 -0.63
C ARG A 17 2.50 -12.27 -0.30
N ASP A 18 2.26 -12.02 0.99
CA ASP A 18 1.37 -10.96 1.46
C ASP A 18 1.93 -9.58 1.11
N ALA A 19 3.25 -9.39 1.24
CA ALA A 19 3.94 -8.17 0.81
C ALA A 19 3.80 -7.91 -0.70
N LEU A 20 3.92 -8.95 -1.54
CA LEU A 20 3.71 -8.82 -2.99
C LEU A 20 2.24 -8.44 -3.32
N ALA A 21 1.27 -9.03 -2.61
CA ALA A 21 -0.13 -8.68 -2.76
C ALA A 21 -0.40 -7.23 -2.34
N GLU A 22 0.24 -6.75 -1.27
CA GLU A 22 0.15 -5.36 -0.83
C GLU A 22 0.75 -4.38 -1.84
N ILE A 23 1.91 -4.70 -2.42
CA ILE A 23 2.53 -3.90 -3.50
C ILE A 23 1.56 -3.79 -4.68
N ARG A 24 0.94 -4.91 -5.08
CA ARG A 24 -0.05 -4.94 -6.16
C ARG A 24 -1.25 -4.05 -5.84
N ALA A 25 -1.78 -4.11 -4.62
CA ALA A 25 -2.90 -3.29 -4.18
C ALA A 25 -2.54 -1.79 -4.11
N ALA A 26 -1.34 -1.46 -3.64
CA ALA A 26 -0.84 -0.10 -3.57
C ALA A 26 -0.66 0.50 -4.97
N GLU A 27 -0.12 -0.26 -5.92
CA GLU A 27 0.04 0.20 -7.31
C GLU A 27 -1.31 0.38 -8.00
N ALA A 28 -2.26 -0.53 -7.77
CA ALA A 28 -3.64 -0.35 -8.24
C ALA A 28 -4.26 0.94 -7.68
N ALA A 29 -4.08 1.23 -6.39
CA ALA A 29 -4.54 2.48 -5.78
C ALA A 29 -3.83 3.71 -6.37
N ARG A 30 -2.54 3.61 -6.72
CA ARG A 30 -1.79 4.68 -7.41
C ARG A 30 -2.38 4.99 -8.78
N MET A 31 -2.61 3.97 -9.60
CA MET A 31 -3.22 4.11 -10.93
C MET A 31 -4.61 4.76 -10.88
N LEU A 32 -5.35 4.56 -9.79
CA LEU A 32 -6.67 5.14 -9.57
C LEU A 32 -6.65 6.52 -8.88
N GLY A 33 -5.48 7.03 -8.50
CA GLY A 33 -5.37 8.30 -7.76
C GLY A 33 -5.84 8.23 -6.30
N LEU A 34 -5.88 7.02 -5.72
CA LEU A 34 -6.36 6.75 -4.36
C LEU A 34 -5.22 6.49 -3.35
N LEU A 35 -3.97 6.46 -3.82
CA LEU A 35 -2.79 6.14 -3.01
C LEU A 35 -2.53 7.18 -1.90
N VAL A 36 -2.32 6.68 -0.67
CA VAL A 36 -1.82 7.47 0.46
C VAL A 36 -0.29 7.39 0.50
N SER A 37 0.36 8.24 -0.29
CA SER A 37 1.82 8.16 -0.50
C SER A 37 2.68 8.36 0.76
N SER A 38 2.14 8.95 1.83
CA SER A 38 2.87 9.20 3.08
C SER A 38 3.17 7.93 3.88
N GLU A 39 2.40 6.86 3.67
CA GLU A 39 2.57 5.59 4.39
C GLU A 39 3.60 4.67 3.73
N LEU A 40 3.94 4.94 2.46
CA LEU A 40 4.81 4.10 1.65
C LEU A 40 6.19 3.79 2.26
N PRO A 41 6.90 4.72 2.92
CA PRO A 41 8.19 4.40 3.52
C PRO A 41 8.07 3.36 4.64
N ALA A 42 7.04 3.45 5.48
CA ALA A 42 6.79 2.48 6.53
C ALA A 42 6.44 1.11 5.94
N ARG A 43 5.55 1.08 4.93
CA ARG A 43 5.18 -0.15 4.21
C ARG A 43 6.38 -0.80 3.51
N ALA A 44 7.23 -0.01 2.87
CA ALA A 44 8.46 -0.54 2.28
C ALA A 44 9.39 -1.19 3.32
N GLY A 45 9.45 -0.65 4.54
CA GLY A 45 10.13 -1.31 5.65
C GLY A 45 9.54 -2.68 6.00
N GLU A 46 8.21 -2.80 5.99
CA GLU A 46 7.50 -4.07 6.20
C GLU A 46 7.78 -5.07 5.07
N TRP A 47 7.84 -4.60 3.82
CA TRP A 47 8.17 -5.44 2.65
C TRP A 47 9.60 -5.97 2.71
N LEU A 48 10.58 -5.16 3.14
CA LEU A 48 11.96 -5.60 3.38
C LEU A 48 12.00 -6.70 4.45
N ALA A 49 11.30 -6.49 5.56
CA ALA A 49 11.22 -7.48 6.65
C ALA A 49 10.55 -8.79 6.19
N ALA A 50 9.60 -8.70 5.26
CA ALA A 50 8.95 -9.83 4.61
C ALA A 50 9.81 -10.51 3.53
N GLY A 51 10.97 -9.94 3.17
CA GLY A 51 11.93 -10.50 2.22
C GLY A 51 11.82 -9.97 0.78
N VAL A 52 10.99 -8.96 0.53
CA VAL A 52 10.95 -8.25 -0.76
C VAL A 52 12.05 -7.19 -0.77
N ASP A 53 13.28 -7.61 -1.06
CA ASP A 53 14.46 -6.75 -1.05
C ASP A 53 14.91 -6.38 -2.47
N THR A 54 14.41 -5.25 -2.98
CA THR A 54 14.91 -4.63 -4.21
C THR A 54 15.56 -3.27 -3.91
N PRO A 55 16.43 -2.74 -4.78
CA PRO A 55 17.01 -1.41 -4.60
C PRO A 55 15.96 -0.32 -4.39
N ASN A 56 14.85 -0.38 -5.13
CA ASN A 56 13.76 0.58 -5.04
C ASN A 56 12.96 0.45 -3.72
N VAL A 57 12.77 -0.78 -3.21
CA VAL A 57 12.16 -0.98 -1.88
C VAL A 57 13.05 -0.38 -0.80
N ARG A 58 14.37 -0.60 -0.85
CA ARG A 58 15.33 0.00 0.11
C ARG A 58 15.33 1.53 0.04
N ALA A 59 15.30 2.09 -1.18
CA ALA A 59 15.24 3.53 -1.38
C ALA A 59 13.94 4.12 -0.82
N LEU A 60 12.81 3.44 -1.02
CA LEU A 60 11.51 3.88 -0.51
C LEU A 60 11.44 3.78 1.02
N ALA A 61 11.97 2.71 1.62
CA ALA A 61 12.02 2.53 3.06
C ALA A 61 12.91 3.59 3.75
N GLY A 62 14.01 3.97 3.10
CA GLY A 62 14.91 5.03 3.56
C GLY A 62 14.47 6.46 3.21
N ALA A 63 13.33 6.64 2.53
CA ALA A 63 12.90 7.95 2.07
C ALA A 63 12.59 8.88 3.25
N SER A 64 13.27 10.03 3.31
CA SER A 64 13.01 11.04 4.32
C SER A 64 11.64 11.73 4.10
N ALA A 65 11.18 12.47 5.12
CA ALA A 65 9.95 13.25 5.03
C ALA A 65 9.98 14.34 3.93
N GLU A 66 11.17 14.76 3.50
CA GLU A 66 11.38 15.78 2.46
C GLU A 66 11.14 15.23 1.05
N VAL A 67 11.19 13.90 0.87
CA VAL A 67 10.86 13.26 -0.40
C VAL A 67 9.40 13.59 -0.74
N THR A 68 9.15 13.98 -1.98
CA THR A 68 7.79 14.37 -2.39
C THR A 68 6.89 13.15 -2.56
N ALA A 69 5.58 13.37 -2.47
CA ALA A 69 4.56 12.36 -2.77
C ALA A 69 4.74 11.76 -4.19
N GLY A 70 5.13 12.60 -5.16
CA GLY A 70 5.36 12.15 -6.54
C GLY A 70 6.55 11.21 -6.67
N VAL A 71 7.66 11.49 -5.98
CA VAL A 71 8.83 10.61 -5.97
C VAL A 71 8.50 9.27 -5.30
N ARG A 72 7.78 9.28 -4.17
CA ARG A 72 7.33 8.02 -3.53
C ARG A 72 6.42 7.20 -4.42
N ALA A 73 5.50 7.84 -5.13
CA ALA A 73 4.61 7.17 -6.08
C ALA A 73 5.37 6.61 -7.30
N ALA A 74 6.42 7.31 -7.79
CA ALA A 74 7.26 6.81 -8.87
C ALA A 74 8.05 5.57 -8.42
N LEU A 75 8.66 5.61 -7.23
CA LEU A 75 9.33 4.44 -6.65
C LEU A 75 8.40 3.25 -6.49
N LEU A 76 7.14 3.46 -6.07
CA LEU A 76 6.15 2.38 -6.00
C LEU A 76 5.89 1.73 -7.37
N ALA A 77 5.78 2.53 -8.43
CA ALA A 77 5.56 2.02 -9.78
C ALA A 77 6.75 1.16 -10.26
N GLU A 78 7.98 1.61 -9.99
CA GLU A 78 9.19 0.84 -10.29
C GLU A 78 9.24 -0.46 -9.48
N ILE A 79 8.91 -0.44 -8.18
CA ILE A 79 8.83 -1.65 -7.34
C ILE A 79 7.81 -2.64 -7.90
N ALA A 80 6.63 -2.17 -8.29
CA ALA A 80 5.59 -3.02 -8.87
C ALA A 80 6.03 -3.61 -10.22
N GLY A 81 6.82 -2.87 -11.00
CA GLY A 81 7.49 -3.38 -12.21
C GLY A 81 8.51 -4.48 -11.89
N ASP A 82 9.46 -4.19 -11.00
CA ASP A 82 10.54 -5.08 -10.56
C ASP A 82 10.02 -6.42 -10.00
N THR A 83 8.89 -6.37 -9.31
CA THR A 83 8.27 -7.53 -8.64
C THR A 83 7.15 -8.19 -9.45
N HIS A 84 6.91 -7.73 -10.69
CA HIS A 84 5.84 -8.19 -11.57
C HIS A 84 4.43 -8.09 -10.96
N GLN A 85 4.18 -7.05 -10.15
CA GLN A 85 2.91 -6.77 -9.48
C GLN A 85 2.14 -5.61 -10.12
N ALA A 86 2.67 -4.95 -11.15
CA ALA A 86 1.99 -3.85 -11.83
C ALA A 86 0.74 -4.34 -12.59
N PRO A 87 -0.46 -3.76 -12.34
CA PRO A 87 -1.63 -4.04 -13.16
C PRO A 87 -1.41 -3.57 -14.60
N ALA A 88 -1.82 -4.38 -15.58
CA ALA A 88 -1.64 -4.07 -16.99
C ALA A 88 -2.60 -2.98 -17.48
N THR A 89 -3.76 -2.83 -16.82
CA THR A 89 -4.81 -1.88 -17.24
C THR A 89 -5.51 -1.21 -16.06
N LEU A 90 -6.18 -0.09 -16.33
CA LEU A 90 -7.06 0.55 -15.36
C LEU A 90 -8.25 -0.33 -14.95
N ALA A 91 -8.72 -1.21 -15.84
CA ALA A 91 -9.79 -2.16 -15.51
C ALA A 91 -9.31 -3.19 -14.48
N GLU A 92 -8.10 -3.71 -14.65
CA GLU A 92 -7.47 -4.61 -13.69
C GLU A 92 -7.20 -3.91 -12.35
N ALA A 93 -6.69 -2.68 -12.37
CA ALA A 93 -6.48 -1.90 -11.15
C ALA A 93 -7.79 -1.71 -10.36
N ARG A 94 -8.92 -1.47 -11.05
CA ARG A 94 -10.24 -1.40 -10.40
C ARG A 94 -10.66 -2.73 -9.78
N ALA A 95 -10.42 -3.84 -10.47
CA ALA A 95 -10.73 -5.18 -9.96
C ALA A 95 -9.94 -5.48 -8.69
N ILE A 96 -8.61 -5.28 -8.72
CA ILE A 96 -7.71 -5.47 -7.56
C ILE A 96 -8.17 -4.60 -6.38
N HIS A 97 -8.50 -3.32 -6.65
CA HIS A 97 -8.98 -2.43 -5.60
C HIS A 97 -10.31 -2.88 -5.00
N ALA A 98 -11.26 -3.31 -5.83
CA ALA A 98 -12.54 -3.85 -5.36
C ALA A 98 -12.35 -5.11 -4.50
N GLU A 99 -11.50 -6.04 -4.94
CA GLU A 99 -11.15 -7.25 -4.17
C GLU A 99 -10.54 -6.90 -2.81
N THR A 100 -9.65 -5.91 -2.77
CA THR A 100 -9.01 -5.43 -1.53
C THR A 100 -10.05 -4.82 -0.56
N VAL A 101 -10.97 -4.02 -1.07
CA VAL A 101 -12.07 -3.43 -0.27
C VAL A 101 -12.98 -4.51 0.28
N ILE A 102 -13.40 -5.47 -0.56
CA ILE A 102 -14.25 -6.59 -0.16
C ILE A 102 -13.55 -7.42 0.92
N ALA A 103 -12.29 -7.80 0.72
CA ALA A 103 -11.51 -8.56 1.69
C ALA A 103 -11.40 -7.84 3.04
N ARG A 104 -11.21 -6.52 3.03
CA ARG A 104 -11.18 -5.70 4.25
C ARG A 104 -12.53 -5.69 4.97
N MET A 105 -13.62 -5.59 4.22
CA MET A 105 -14.99 -5.63 4.75
C MET A 105 -15.32 -6.99 5.37
N THR A 106 -14.94 -8.09 4.71
CA THR A 106 -15.24 -9.45 5.18
C THR A 106 -14.35 -9.90 6.34
N ALA A 107 -13.16 -9.33 6.51
CA ALA A 107 -12.28 -9.58 7.64
C ALA A 107 -12.82 -9.06 8.99
N HIS A 108 -13.84 -8.18 8.99
CA HIS A 108 -14.47 -7.62 10.19
C HIS A 108 -16.00 -7.84 10.18
N PRO A 109 -16.50 -9.07 10.38
CA PRO A 109 -17.92 -9.40 10.14
C PRO A 109 -18.93 -8.78 11.13
N GLY A 110 -18.49 -8.01 12.13
CA GLY A 110 -19.33 -7.52 13.23
C GLY A 110 -19.53 -6.00 13.38
N ALA A 111 -18.72 -5.16 12.71
CA ALA A 111 -18.73 -3.69 12.90
C ALA A 111 -18.85 -2.88 11.58
N GLY A 112 -18.94 -3.57 10.45
CA GLY A 112 -18.48 -3.07 9.14
C GLY A 112 -19.29 -1.97 8.44
N ILE A 113 -20.47 -1.56 8.91
CA ILE A 113 -21.26 -0.52 8.21
C ILE A 113 -21.17 0.85 8.92
N MET A 114 -21.24 0.91 10.26
CA MET A 114 -21.17 2.20 10.97
C MET A 114 -19.75 2.71 11.16
N GLU A 115 -18.79 1.83 11.46
CA GLU A 115 -17.40 2.24 11.72
C GLU A 115 -16.68 2.64 10.42
N PHE A 116 -17.03 2.00 9.30
CA PHE A 116 -16.55 2.34 7.96
C PHE A 116 -17.14 3.66 7.46
N SER A 117 -18.43 3.93 7.73
CA SER A 117 -19.03 5.24 7.43
C SER A 117 -18.25 6.35 8.14
N ASN A 118 -17.93 6.17 9.42
CA ASN A 118 -17.17 7.16 10.18
C ASN A 118 -15.72 7.31 9.64
N SER A 119 -15.02 6.21 9.33
CA SER A 119 -13.63 6.33 8.83
C SER A 119 -13.54 6.90 7.41
N VAL A 120 -14.49 6.55 6.53
CA VAL A 120 -14.56 7.12 5.17
C VAL A 120 -14.94 8.59 5.23
N THR A 121 -15.89 8.96 6.09
CA THR A 121 -16.23 10.36 6.35
C THR A 121 -15.05 11.14 6.92
N ASP A 122 -14.24 10.55 7.82
CA ASP A 122 -13.08 11.21 8.40
C ASP A 122 -11.92 11.36 7.40
N ASP A 123 -11.65 10.35 6.57
CA ASP A 123 -10.65 10.44 5.51
C ASP A 123 -11.08 11.47 4.43
N LEU A 124 -12.35 11.47 4.04
CA LEU A 124 -12.91 12.47 3.12
C LEU A 124 -12.86 13.88 3.74
N SER A 125 -13.18 14.02 5.03
CA SER A 125 -13.11 15.29 5.76
C SER A 125 -11.68 15.81 5.87
N ARG A 126 -10.70 14.93 6.10
CA ARG A 126 -9.27 15.30 6.06
C ARG A 126 -8.84 15.77 4.67
N ARG A 127 -9.25 15.06 3.63
CA ARG A 127 -8.94 15.42 2.23
C ARG A 127 -9.57 16.76 1.85
N LEU A 128 -10.83 17.00 2.22
CA LEU A 128 -11.54 18.27 2.00
C LEU A 128 -10.89 19.42 2.77
N ARG A 129 -10.52 19.21 4.04
CA ARG A 129 -9.86 20.26 4.85
C ARG A 129 -8.49 20.63 4.28
N THR A 130 -7.74 19.65 3.78
CA THR A 130 -6.44 19.88 3.13
C THR A 130 -6.60 20.65 1.81
N LEU A 131 -7.64 20.35 1.03
CA LEU A 131 -7.96 21.07 -0.20
C LEU A 131 -8.43 22.49 0.07
N ALA A 132 -9.32 22.69 1.05
CA ALA A 132 -9.81 24.01 1.45
C ALA A 132 -8.68 24.89 1.99
N ALA A 133 -7.82 24.35 2.87
CA ALA A 133 -6.66 25.09 3.39
C ALA A 133 -5.69 25.54 2.29
N ARG A 134 -5.63 24.83 1.16
CA ARG A 134 -4.81 25.18 0.00
C ARG A 134 -5.46 26.24 -0.91
N VAL A 135 -6.79 26.28 -0.97
CA VAL A 135 -7.56 27.27 -1.76
C VAL A 135 -7.70 28.61 -1.02
N PHE A 136 -7.89 28.58 0.30
CA PHE A 136 -8.08 29.79 1.13
C PHE A 136 -6.77 30.44 1.64
N ARG A 137 -5.61 29.85 1.35
CA ARG A 137 -4.28 30.46 1.61
C ARG A 137 -3.73 31.26 0.42
N ARG A 138 -4.56 31.53 -0.58
CA ARG A 138 -4.26 32.37 -1.74
C ARG A 138 -5.08 33.65 -1.66
#